data_AF-A0A9E2UVA2-F1
#
_entry.id   AF-A0A9E2UVA2-F1
#
_cell.length_a   1.000
_cell.length_b   1.000
_cell.length_c   1.000
_cell.angle_alpha   90.00
_cell.angle_beta   90.00
_cell.angle_gamma   90.00
#
_symmetry.space_group_name_H-M   'P 1'
#
loop_
_entity.id
_entity.type
_entity.pdbx_description
1 polymer ?
#
loop_
_entity_poly.entity_id
_entity_poly.type
_entity_poly.pdbx_seq_one_letter_code
_entity_poly.pdbx_strand_id
1 'polypeptide(L)'
;NIRSLILQKNVRVCHVDASNRIPLDAETRRNLAVFGLNYGSVLRKGKTVQVRLTSNYHTGGAVIEITESVSTDLVREAQKIVRLFDVPVIGVDFLVNSKTGQHWVIELSPDLAISPPEGGKVARHFLDYLFPEAKPRAISARPIRAKRRRKTRVGKDKRRQAAKKSKHIKAG
;
A
#
# COMPACT_ATOMS: atom_id res chain seq x y z
N ASN A 1 12.08 -27.51 -5.15
CA ASN A 1 11.32 -28.09 -4.01
C ASN A 1 10.67 -26.96 -3.21
N ILE A 2 9.86 -27.27 -2.21
CA ILE A 2 9.14 -26.27 -1.40
C ILE A 2 10.10 -25.29 -0.71
N ARG A 3 11.25 -25.75 -0.20
CA ARG A 3 12.26 -24.85 0.39
C ARG A 3 12.71 -23.77 -0.60
N SER A 4 13.04 -24.17 -1.83
CA SER A 4 13.44 -23.23 -2.88
C SER A 4 12.33 -22.22 -3.19
N LEU A 5 11.07 -22.65 -3.23
CA LEU A 5 9.93 -21.75 -3.47
C LEU A 5 9.78 -20.72 -2.35
N ILE A 6 9.92 -21.15 -1.09
CA ILE A 6 9.88 -20.24 0.07
C ILE A 6 11.02 -19.21 -0.01
N LEU A 7 12.25 -19.67 -0.25
CA LEU A 7 13.41 -18.78 -0.34
C LEU A 7 13.28 -17.78 -1.50
N GLN A 8 12.82 -18.23 -2.67
CA GLN A 8 12.55 -17.36 -3.82
C GLN A 8 11.48 -16.31 -3.51
N LYS A 9 10.38 -16.70 -2.84
CA LYS A 9 9.36 -15.74 -2.38
C LYS A 9 9.99 -14.74 -1.40
N ASN A 10 10.69 -15.22 -0.38
CA ASN A 10 11.31 -14.37 0.64
C ASN A 10 12.27 -13.35 0.01
N VAL A 11 13.15 -13.76 -0.90
CA VAL A 11 14.05 -12.83 -1.62
C VAL A 11 13.26 -11.74 -2.33
N ARG A 12 12.19 -12.10 -3.05
CA ARG A 12 11.35 -11.12 -3.77
C ARG A 12 10.74 -10.09 -2.83
N VAL A 13 10.13 -10.53 -1.72
CA VAL A 13 9.42 -9.61 -0.80
C VAL A 13 10.37 -8.79 0.06
N CYS A 14 11.59 -9.29 0.34
CA CYS A 14 12.60 -8.54 1.10
C CYS A 14 13.00 -7.21 0.48
N HIS A 15 12.88 -7.07 -0.84
CA HIS A 15 13.13 -5.80 -1.52
C HIS A 15 12.09 -4.73 -1.21
N VAL A 16 10.90 -5.13 -0.75
CA VAL A 16 9.82 -4.24 -0.33
C VAL A 16 9.80 -4.10 1.18
N ASP A 17 9.79 -5.23 1.89
CA ASP A 17 9.82 -5.29 3.35
C ASP A 17 10.57 -6.54 3.82
N ALA A 18 11.66 -6.35 4.55
CA ALA A 18 12.47 -7.43 5.08
C ALA A 18 11.78 -8.21 6.22
N SER A 19 10.76 -7.65 6.85
CA SER A 19 9.98 -8.28 7.92
C SER A 19 8.97 -9.31 7.41
N ASN A 20 8.53 -9.21 6.15
CA ASN A 20 7.57 -10.15 5.54
C ASN A 20 8.28 -11.42 5.04
N ARG A 21 8.69 -12.32 5.93
CA ARG A 21 9.36 -13.58 5.53
C ARG A 21 8.63 -14.79 6.05
N ILE A 22 8.53 -15.84 5.23
CA ILE A 22 8.11 -17.15 5.69
C ILE A 22 9.29 -17.81 6.41
N PRO A 23 9.20 -18.09 7.72
CA PRO A 23 10.27 -18.77 8.45
C PRO A 23 10.39 -20.23 8.04
N LEU A 24 11.61 -20.78 8.08
CA LEU A 24 11.87 -22.20 7.86
C LEU A 24 11.99 -22.95 9.21
N ASP A 25 10.99 -22.80 10.06
CA ASP A 25 10.98 -23.29 11.44
C ASP A 25 10.15 -24.59 11.60
N ALA A 26 9.90 -24.95 12.86
CA ALA A 26 9.11 -26.11 13.24
C ALA A 26 7.62 -25.97 12.87
N GLU A 27 7.07 -24.75 12.93
CA GLU A 27 5.66 -24.52 12.61
C GLU A 27 5.40 -24.65 11.10
N THR A 28 6.24 -24.04 10.27
CA THR A 28 6.18 -24.24 8.80
C THR A 28 6.30 -25.72 8.45
N ARG A 29 7.20 -26.45 9.11
CA ARG A 29 7.37 -27.90 8.90
C ARG A 29 6.13 -28.68 9.31
N ARG A 30 5.54 -28.35 10.47
CA ARG A 30 4.32 -28.98 10.97
C ARG A 30 3.15 -28.77 10.00
N ASN A 31 2.98 -27.57 9.47
CA ASN A 31 1.92 -27.27 8.51
C ASN A 31 2.10 -28.02 7.19
N LEU A 32 3.33 -28.16 6.69
CA LEU A 32 3.61 -28.98 5.52
C LEU A 32 3.27 -30.46 5.75
N ALA A 33 3.58 -30.98 6.95
CA ALA A 33 3.33 -32.37 7.30
C ALA A 33 1.83 -32.74 7.31
N VAL A 34 0.94 -31.79 7.62
CA VAL A 34 -0.52 -31.97 7.52
C VAL A 34 -0.95 -32.36 6.10
N PHE A 35 -0.22 -31.90 5.08
CA PHE A 35 -0.47 -32.25 3.68
C PHE A 35 0.40 -33.42 3.17
N GLY A 36 1.09 -34.13 4.06
CA GLY A 36 2.07 -35.17 3.68
C GLY A 36 3.29 -34.63 2.94
N LEU A 37 3.59 -33.34 3.10
CA LEU A 37 4.70 -32.66 2.41
C LEU A 37 5.83 -32.35 3.39
N ASN A 38 7.02 -32.14 2.83
CA ASN A 38 8.17 -31.61 3.54
C ASN A 38 8.92 -30.59 2.66
N TYR A 39 9.96 -29.96 3.20
CA TYR A 39 10.75 -28.97 2.47
C TYR A 39 11.37 -29.47 1.16
N GLY A 40 11.68 -30.77 1.08
CA GLY A 40 12.21 -31.44 -0.11
C GLY A 40 11.16 -31.81 -1.16
N SER A 41 9.87 -31.84 -0.79
CA SER A 41 8.78 -32.13 -1.72
C SER A 41 8.74 -31.12 -2.88
N VAL A 42 8.26 -31.58 -4.04
CA VAL A 42 8.07 -30.75 -5.23
C VAL A 42 6.58 -30.59 -5.49
N LEU A 43 6.09 -29.36 -5.48
CA LEU A 43 4.70 -29.07 -5.84
C LEU A 43 4.53 -29.20 -7.35
N ARG A 44 3.41 -29.80 -7.76
CA ARG A 44 2.99 -29.78 -9.16
C ARG A 44 2.77 -28.33 -9.62
N LYS A 45 3.09 -28.05 -10.88
CA LYS A 45 2.89 -26.72 -11.48
C LYS A 45 1.46 -26.23 -11.24
N GLY A 46 1.33 -24.98 -10.80
CA GLY A 46 0.03 -24.33 -10.52
C GLY A 46 -0.62 -24.74 -9.19
N LYS A 47 0.00 -25.61 -8.39
CA LYS A 47 -0.50 -25.93 -7.04
C LYS A 47 0.12 -25.01 -5.99
N THR A 48 -0.69 -24.64 -5.01
CA THR A 48 -0.31 -23.89 -3.82
C THR A 48 -0.33 -24.80 -2.60
N VAL A 49 0.41 -24.43 -1.56
CA VAL A 49 0.38 -25.10 -0.26
C VAL A 49 0.34 -24.03 0.83
N GLN A 50 -0.48 -24.25 1.85
CA GLN A 50 -0.51 -23.40 3.02
C GLN A 50 0.64 -23.79 3.95
N VAL A 51 1.53 -22.83 4.22
CA VAL A 51 2.70 -23.02 5.10
C VAL A 51 2.51 -22.41 6.49
N ARG A 52 1.48 -21.58 6.67
CA ARG A 52 1.08 -20.91 7.93
C ARG A 52 -0.43 -20.93 8.07
N LEU A 53 -0.91 -21.15 9.29
CA LEU A 53 -2.35 -21.16 9.59
C LEU A 53 -2.91 -19.75 9.74
N THR A 54 -2.11 -18.84 10.32
CA THR A 54 -2.47 -17.43 10.46
C THR A 54 -1.98 -16.62 9.27
N SER A 55 -2.63 -15.48 9.03
CA SER A 55 -2.27 -14.54 7.97
C SER A 55 -1.31 -13.45 8.44
N ASN A 56 -0.54 -13.71 9.50
CA ASN A 56 0.35 -12.72 10.11
C ASN A 56 1.40 -12.23 9.10
N TYR A 57 1.47 -10.92 8.90
CA TYR A 57 2.36 -10.30 7.91
C TYR A 57 3.83 -10.68 8.12
N HIS A 58 4.33 -10.59 9.36
CA HIS A 58 5.72 -10.92 9.70
C HIS A 58 6.10 -12.39 9.47
N THR A 59 5.12 -13.28 9.24
CA THR A 59 5.36 -14.69 8.87
C THR A 59 5.08 -14.98 7.38
N GLY A 60 5.03 -13.93 6.55
CA GLY A 60 4.86 -14.03 5.10
C GLY A 60 3.41 -14.04 4.63
N GLY A 61 2.49 -13.59 5.50
CA GLY A 61 1.12 -13.24 5.14
C GLY A 61 1.07 -12.16 4.07
N ALA A 62 -0.07 -12.03 3.39
CA ALA A 62 -0.28 -11.04 2.34
C ALA A 62 -1.24 -9.95 2.84
N VAL A 63 -0.93 -8.70 2.49
CA VAL A 63 -1.82 -7.55 2.69
C VAL A 63 -2.35 -7.13 1.33
N ILE A 64 -3.65 -6.86 1.27
CA ILE A 64 -4.33 -6.35 0.08
C ILE A 64 -4.93 -5.01 0.48
N GLU A 65 -4.44 -3.93 -0.12
CA GLU A 65 -5.01 -2.60 0.09
C GLU A 65 -6.38 -2.52 -0.60
N ILE A 66 -7.41 -2.19 0.18
CA ILE A 66 -8.80 -2.03 -0.29
C ILE A 66 -9.35 -0.63 -0.01
N THR A 67 -8.50 0.36 0.24
CA THR A 67 -8.89 1.72 0.62
C THR A 67 -9.98 2.32 -0.28
N GLU A 68 -9.90 2.09 -1.58
CA GLU A 68 -10.83 2.65 -2.58
C GLU A 68 -12.14 1.84 -2.72
N SER A 69 -12.20 0.62 -2.19
CA SER A 69 -13.34 -0.29 -2.29
C SER A 69 -13.94 -0.69 -0.94
N VAL A 70 -13.41 -0.16 0.16
CA VAL A 70 -13.92 -0.42 1.51
C VAL A 70 -15.35 0.12 1.65
N SER A 71 -16.19 -0.60 2.39
CA SER A 71 -17.57 -0.18 2.65
C SER A 71 -17.60 1.17 3.36
N THR A 72 -18.44 2.09 2.86
CA THR A 72 -18.65 3.40 3.48
C THR A 72 -19.22 3.30 4.90
N ASP A 73 -19.95 2.22 5.21
CA ASP A 73 -20.48 1.99 6.55
C ASP A 73 -19.37 1.63 7.55
N LEU A 74 -18.37 0.84 7.13
CA LEU A 74 -17.19 0.56 7.97
C LEU A 74 -16.40 1.84 8.25
N VAL A 75 -16.23 2.69 7.24
CA VAL A 75 -15.53 3.99 7.39
C VAL A 75 -16.28 4.89 8.37
N ARG A 76 -17.62 4.98 8.26
CA ARG A 76 -18.44 5.74 9.20
C ARG A 76 -18.35 5.19 10.62
N GLU A 77 -18.36 3.87 10.79
CA GLU A 77 -18.25 3.24 12.10
C GLU A 77 -16.89 3.52 12.74
N ALA A 78 -15.80 3.38 11.99
CA ALA A 78 -14.46 3.76 12.44
C ALA A 78 -14.39 5.23 12.87
N GLN A 79 -14.98 6.15 12.09
CA GLN A 79 -15.03 7.57 12.43
C GLN A 79 -15.82 7.86 13.72
N LYS A 80 -16.92 7.13 13.97
CA LYS A 80 -17.67 7.26 15.23
C LYS A 80 -16.82 6.81 16.42
N ILE A 81 -16.13 5.67 16.27
CA ILE A 81 -15.24 5.14 17.31
C ILE A 81 -14.14 6.16 17.65
N VAL A 82 -13.44 6.69 16.65
CA VAL A 82 -12.39 7.70 16.86
C VAL A 82 -12.92 8.91 17.66
N ARG A 83 -14.12 9.41 17.30
CA ARG A 83 -14.76 10.54 18.00
C ARG A 83 -15.19 10.19 19.42
N LEU A 84 -15.62 8.95 19.66
CA LEU A 84 -16.07 8.50 20.97
C LEU A 84 -14.92 8.39 21.96
N PHE A 85 -13.76 7.91 21.51
CA PHE A 85 -12.57 7.77 22.37
C PHE A 85 -11.80 9.08 22.57
N ASP A 86 -12.14 10.13 21.82
CA ASP A 86 -11.49 11.44 21.87
C ASP A 86 -9.95 11.37 21.75
N VAL A 87 -9.48 10.45 20.90
CA VAL A 87 -8.07 10.27 20.59
C VAL A 87 -7.76 10.79 19.19
N PRO A 88 -6.55 11.38 18.98
CA PRO A 88 -6.21 11.99 17.70
C PRO A 88 -6.18 10.99 16.55
N VAL A 89 -5.66 9.79 16.80
CA VAL A 89 -5.55 8.70 15.81
C VAL A 89 -5.61 7.36 16.53
N ILE A 90 -6.29 6.39 15.92
CA ILE A 90 -6.37 5.00 16.36
C ILE A 90 -6.60 4.09 15.14
N GLY A 91 -6.01 2.89 15.15
CA GLY A 91 -6.34 1.80 14.23
C GLY A 91 -7.58 1.05 14.71
N VAL A 92 -8.47 0.69 13.79
CA VAL A 92 -9.71 -0.04 14.07
C VAL A 92 -9.75 -1.29 13.22
N ASP A 93 -9.72 -2.44 13.87
CA ASP A 93 -9.73 -3.73 13.19
C ASP A 93 -11.15 -4.30 13.19
N PHE A 94 -11.60 -4.66 11.99
CA PHE A 94 -12.92 -5.25 11.78
C PHE A 94 -12.80 -6.71 11.33
N LEU A 95 -13.62 -7.57 11.92
CA LEU A 95 -13.98 -8.84 11.32
C LEU A 95 -15.23 -8.64 10.48
N VAL A 96 -15.17 -8.91 9.17
CA VAL A 96 -16.27 -8.65 8.24
C VAL A 96 -16.70 -9.95 7.55
N ASN A 97 -17.99 -10.25 7.60
CA ASN A 97 -18.59 -11.27 6.76
C ASN A 97 -18.76 -10.72 5.34
N SER A 98 -17.94 -11.20 4.41
CA SER A 98 -17.92 -10.71 3.02
C SER A 98 -19.21 -10.96 2.23
N LYS A 99 -20.08 -11.89 2.67
CA LYS A 99 -21.35 -12.19 2.00
C LYS A 99 -22.50 -11.31 2.48
N THR A 100 -22.54 -11.02 3.79
CA THR A 100 -23.65 -10.29 4.42
C THR A 100 -23.32 -8.84 4.72
N GLY A 101 -22.03 -8.47 4.73
CA GLY A 101 -21.55 -7.15 5.15
C GLY A 101 -21.59 -6.93 6.67
N GLN A 102 -22.06 -7.91 7.44
CA GLN A 102 -22.03 -7.86 8.90
C GLN A 102 -20.59 -7.75 9.38
N HIS A 103 -20.36 -6.91 10.39
CA HIS A 103 -19.03 -6.65 10.90
C HIS A 103 -19.02 -6.50 12.42
N TRP A 104 -17.87 -6.78 12.99
CA TRP A 104 -17.59 -6.64 14.41
C TRP A 104 -16.23 -5.94 14.58
N VAL A 105 -16.15 -5.01 15.52
CA VAL A 105 -14.87 -4.45 15.96
C VAL A 105 -14.19 -5.51 16.83
N ILE A 106 -12.97 -5.88 16.48
CA ILE A 106 -12.19 -6.89 17.21
C ILE A 106 -11.05 -6.29 18.02
N GLU A 107 -10.51 -5.15 17.58
CA GLU A 107 -9.40 -4.48 18.24
C GLU A 107 -9.43 -2.98 17.94
N LEU A 108 -8.97 -2.20 18.93
CA LEU A 108 -8.66 -0.78 18.80
C LEU A 108 -7.20 -0.59 19.18
N SER A 109 -6.35 -0.29 18.20
CA SER A 109 -4.90 -0.26 18.39
C SER A 109 -4.35 1.16 18.30
N PRO A 110 -3.51 1.61 19.24
CA PRO A 110 -2.79 2.87 19.10
C PRO A 110 -1.68 2.79 18.03
N ASP A 111 -1.33 1.59 17.57
CA ASP A 111 -0.39 1.41 16.46
C ASP A 111 -1.08 1.75 15.13
N LEU A 112 -0.45 2.65 14.37
CA LEU A 112 -0.95 3.13 13.08
C LEU A 112 -0.62 2.18 11.92
N ALA A 113 0.04 1.05 12.22
CA ALA A 113 0.46 0.05 11.25
C ALA A 113 1.22 0.67 10.06
N ILE A 114 2.14 1.62 10.34
CA ILE A 114 2.96 2.30 9.32
C ILE A 114 3.96 1.29 8.73
N SER A 115 3.46 0.51 7.79
CA SER A 115 4.16 -0.56 7.10
C SER A 115 3.68 -0.64 5.65
N PRO A 116 4.45 -1.24 4.73
CA PRO A 116 3.99 -1.41 3.35
C PRO A 116 2.70 -2.23 3.26
N PRO A 117 1.82 -1.95 2.29
CA PRO A 117 2.02 -1.01 1.17
C PRO A 117 1.66 0.46 1.46
N GLU A 118 0.72 0.76 2.37
CA GLU A 118 0.15 2.10 2.57
C GLU A 118 0.89 2.97 3.60
N GLY A 119 1.86 2.42 4.32
CA GLY A 119 2.51 3.08 5.46
C GLY A 119 3.02 4.49 5.14
N GLY A 120 3.57 4.74 3.96
CA GLY A 120 4.02 6.08 3.56
C GLY A 120 2.88 7.11 3.47
N LYS A 121 1.67 6.69 3.08
CA LYS A 121 0.47 7.54 3.03
C LYS A 121 -0.04 7.82 4.45
N VAL A 122 -0.10 6.78 5.29
CA VAL A 122 -0.50 6.90 6.70
C VAL A 122 0.45 7.84 7.45
N ALA A 123 1.77 7.64 7.30
CA ALA A 123 2.79 8.48 7.92
C ALA A 123 2.66 9.95 7.49
N ARG A 124 2.41 10.22 6.21
CA ARG A 124 2.21 11.59 5.73
C ARG A 124 1.00 12.26 6.37
N HIS A 125 -0.14 11.57 6.42
CA HIS A 125 -1.34 12.10 7.06
C HIS A 125 -1.14 12.34 8.57
N PHE A 126 -0.38 11.47 9.23
CA PHE A 126 -0.05 11.65 10.64
C PHE A 126 0.85 12.86 10.87
N LEU A 127 1.90 13.05 10.06
CA LEU A 127 2.75 14.24 10.11
C LEU A 127 1.96 15.53 9.79
N ASP A 128 1.06 15.48 8.81
CA ASP A 128 0.16 16.58 8.45
C ASP A 128 -0.81 16.97 9.58
N TYR A 129 -1.15 16.01 10.44
CA TYR A 129 -1.96 16.22 11.64
C TYR A 129 -1.13 16.83 12.77
N LEU A 130 0.07 16.31 13.02
CA LEU A 130 0.97 16.81 14.08
C LEU A 130 1.54 18.21 13.79
N PHE A 131 1.83 18.52 12.53
CA PHE A 131 2.48 19.76 12.11
C PHE A 131 1.68 20.48 11.02
N PRO A 132 0.47 20.99 11.30
CA PRO A 132 -0.40 21.60 10.29
C PRO A 132 0.23 22.81 9.60
N GLU A 133 1.07 23.58 10.32
CA GLU A 133 1.78 24.76 9.79
C GLU A 133 2.89 24.41 8.79
N ALA A 134 3.39 23.17 8.81
CA ALA A 134 4.42 22.71 7.88
C ALA A 134 3.86 22.35 6.49
N LYS A 135 2.54 22.37 6.31
CA LYS A 135 1.91 22.12 5.01
C LYS A 135 2.36 23.21 4.03
N PRO A 136 2.83 22.83 2.82
CA PRO A 136 3.17 23.81 1.80
C PRO A 136 1.96 24.70 1.55
N ARG A 137 2.04 25.96 1.99
CA ARG A 137 0.98 26.93 1.75
C ARG A 137 0.87 27.04 0.24
N ALA A 138 -0.31 26.76 -0.33
CA ALA A 138 -0.54 26.93 -1.75
C ALA A 138 -0.16 28.38 -2.09
N ILE A 139 0.98 28.57 -2.75
CA ILE A 139 1.40 29.89 -3.20
C ILE A 139 0.37 30.26 -4.26
N SER A 140 -0.59 31.11 -3.91
CA SER A 140 -1.48 31.68 -4.90
C SER A 140 -0.59 32.40 -5.90
N ALA A 141 -0.46 31.86 -7.10
CA ALA A 141 0.27 32.51 -8.18
C ALA A 141 -0.50 33.81 -8.50
N ARG A 142 -0.09 34.90 -7.86
CA ARG A 142 -0.61 36.23 -8.15
C ARG A 142 -0.20 36.49 -9.61
N PRO A 143 -1.14 36.69 -10.55
CA PRO A 143 -0.77 36.84 -11.95
C PRO A 143 0.13 38.07 -12.06
N ILE A 144 1.35 37.84 -12.54
CA ILE A 144 2.30 38.93 -12.84
C ILE A 144 1.60 39.78 -13.90
N ARG A 145 1.19 41.00 -13.52
CA ARG A 145 0.55 41.95 -14.43
C ARG A 145 1.56 42.27 -15.55
N ALA A 146 1.36 41.68 -16.71
CA ALA A 146 2.23 41.90 -17.86
C ALA A 146 2.32 43.40 -18.17
N LYS A 147 3.52 43.99 -18.03
CA LYS A 147 3.77 45.35 -18.52
C LYS A 147 3.48 45.35 -20.01
N ARG A 148 2.48 46.13 -20.40
CA ARG A 148 2.00 46.32 -21.77
C ARG A 148 3.16 46.87 -22.62
N ARG A 149 3.90 46.00 -23.32
CA ARG A 149 4.94 46.40 -24.28
C ARG A 149 4.25 47.13 -25.44
N ARG A 150 4.62 48.39 -25.68
CA ARG A 150 4.25 49.15 -26.89
C ARG A 150 4.78 48.38 -28.10
N LYS A 151 3.88 48.01 -29.01
CA LYS A 151 4.21 47.40 -30.31
C LYS A 151 4.89 48.45 -31.18
N THR A 152 6.17 48.30 -31.46
CA THR A 152 6.79 48.84 -32.68
C THR A 152 6.74 47.75 -33.75
N ARG A 153 6.09 48.07 -34.88
CA ARG A 153 5.99 47.23 -36.08
C ARG A 153 7.33 47.24 -36.82
N VAL A 154 7.97 46.09 -37.03
CA VAL A 154 8.77 45.80 -38.23
C VAL A 154 8.85 44.28 -38.45
N GLY A 155 8.64 43.82 -39.70
CA GLY A 155 9.44 42.75 -40.29
C GLY A 155 8.89 41.32 -40.30
N LYS A 156 8.37 40.90 -41.45
CA LYS A 156 8.19 39.51 -41.89
C LYS A 156 9.53 38.73 -41.83
N ASP A 157 9.53 37.44 -41.48
CA ASP A 157 9.51 36.32 -42.45
C ASP A 157 9.95 34.96 -41.83
N LYS A 158 9.31 33.90 -42.35
CA LYS A 158 9.80 32.51 -42.56
C LYS A 158 9.91 31.50 -41.38
N ARG A 159 9.09 30.44 -41.54
CA ARG A 159 9.41 28.97 -41.61
C ARG A 159 10.13 28.36 -40.39
N ARG A 160 9.80 27.18 -39.84
CA ARG A 160 9.32 25.90 -40.38
C ARG A 160 9.05 24.93 -39.19
N GLN A 161 8.13 23.97 -39.41
CA GLN A 161 8.13 22.52 -39.07
C GLN A 161 9.10 21.99 -37.99
N ALA A 162 8.88 20.92 -37.23
CA ALA A 162 7.80 19.96 -36.97
C ALA A 162 8.36 18.95 -35.95
N ALA A 163 7.49 18.05 -35.50
CA ALA A 163 7.78 16.66 -35.08
C ALA A 163 8.05 16.33 -33.58
N LYS A 164 6.99 15.72 -33.03
CA LYS A 164 6.91 14.68 -31.99
C LYS A 164 8.14 13.78 -31.84
N LYS A 165 8.41 13.33 -30.61
CA LYS A 165 8.81 11.94 -30.30
C LYS A 165 8.38 11.56 -28.88
N SER A 166 7.38 10.68 -28.82
CA SER A 166 6.97 9.89 -27.64
C SER A 166 7.93 8.71 -27.49
N LYS A 167 8.25 8.31 -26.25
CA LYS A 167 8.97 7.06 -25.94
C LYS A 167 8.19 6.32 -24.84
N HIS A 168 7.74 5.11 -25.17
CA HIS A 168 7.30 4.05 -24.27
C HIS A 168 8.30 2.91 -24.35
N ILE A 169 8.62 2.25 -23.23
CA ILE A 169 9.16 0.88 -23.20
C ILE A 169 8.67 0.15 -21.92
N LYS A 170 8.15 -1.07 -22.10
CA LYS A 170 7.89 -2.22 -21.20
C LYS A 170 8.90 -3.32 -21.59
N ALA A 171 9.24 -4.42 -20.89
CA ALA A 171 8.95 -5.08 -19.61
C ALA A 171 10.04 -6.16 -19.40
N GLY A 172 10.00 -6.90 -18.27
CA GLY A 172 10.72 -8.16 -18.05
C GLY A 172 10.19 -8.89 -16.82
#